data_AF-A0A7J9QJ58-F1
#
_entry.id   AF-A0A7J9QJ58-F1
#
_cell.length_a   1.000
_cell.length_b   1.000
_cell.length_c   1.000
_cell.angle_alpha   90.00
_cell.angle_beta   90.00
_cell.angle_gamma   90.00
#
_symmetry.space_group_name_H-M   'P 1'
#
loop_
_entity.id
_entity.type
_entity.pdbx_description
1 polymer ?
#
loop_
_entity_poly.entity_id
_entity_poly.type
_entity_poly.pdbx_seq_one_letter_code
_entity_poly.pdbx_strand_id
1 'polypeptide(L)'
;VRGRSISALMASALYAACRDTETPRNLKDVEQAANIKRKDIARCYRLLVKELDLKMPVTDSIQCVARIASRIGIAEKTKRYAVKVLKKAQENEVSAGKDPMGLAAAALYLSCVKNGEDKTQRDIAEAANVTEVTIRNRYKGLKESLEL
;
A
#
# COMPACT_ATOMS: atom_id res chain seq x y z
N VAL A 1 -22.65 12.56 16.46
CA VAL A 1 -22.20 13.39 15.30
C VAL A 1 -21.83 14.83 15.71
N ARG A 2 -22.34 15.38 16.82
CA ARG A 2 -21.93 16.71 17.32
C ARG A 2 -20.43 16.77 17.64
N GLY A 3 -19.74 17.79 17.11
CA GLY A 3 -18.30 18.04 17.28
C GLY A 3 -17.39 17.49 16.18
N ARG A 4 -17.92 16.85 15.14
CA ARG A 4 -17.13 16.30 14.02
C ARG A 4 -17.41 17.07 12.73
N SER A 5 -16.37 17.35 11.96
CA SER A 5 -16.53 17.94 10.64
C SER A 5 -17.29 16.96 9.74
N ILE A 6 -18.40 17.41 9.14
CA ILE A 6 -19.19 16.65 8.16
C ILE A 6 -18.29 16.19 7.01
N SER A 7 -17.38 17.05 6.56
CA SER A 7 -16.41 16.74 5.51
C SER A 7 -15.50 15.57 5.88
N ALA A 8 -15.11 15.45 7.15
CA ALA A 8 -14.27 14.33 7.61
C ALA A 8 -15.04 13.01 7.57
N LEU A 9 -16.34 13.04 7.89
CA LEU A 9 -17.20 11.88 7.79
C LEU A 9 -17.39 11.45 6.33
N MET A 10 -17.65 12.40 5.43
CA MET A 10 -17.76 12.14 3.99
C MET A 10 -16.48 11.55 3.40
N ALA A 11 -15.32 12.12 3.71
CA ALA A 11 -14.03 11.60 3.26
C ALA A 11 -13.76 10.18 3.79
N SER A 12 -14.14 9.89 5.04
CA SER A 12 -14.01 8.55 5.60
C SER A 12 -14.99 7.53 5.01
N ALA A 13 -16.20 7.95 4.65
CA ALA A 13 -17.18 7.10 3.98
C ALA A 13 -16.72 6.75 2.55
N LEU A 14 -16.21 7.74 1.81
CA LEU A 14 -15.59 7.51 0.50
C LEU A 14 -14.40 6.54 0.62
N TYR A 15 -13.54 6.72 1.61
CA TYR A 15 -12.42 5.81 1.86
C TYR A 15 -12.89 4.38 2.17
N ALA A 16 -13.95 4.23 2.98
CA ALA A 16 -14.54 2.92 3.27
C ALA A 16 -15.09 2.25 2.00
N ALA A 17 -15.84 2.99 1.18
CA ALA A 17 -16.38 2.48 -0.08
C ALA A 17 -15.27 2.01 -1.04
N CYS A 18 -14.19 2.79 -1.21
CA CYS A 18 -13.06 2.38 -2.04
C CYS A 18 -12.38 1.10 -1.54
N ARG A 19 -12.35 0.87 -0.22
CA ARG A 19 -11.83 -0.39 0.33
C ARG A 19 -12.79 -1.54 0.08
N ASP A 20 -14.08 -1.31 0.26
CA ASP A 20 -15.13 -2.31 0.07
C ASP A 20 -15.20 -2.80 -1.38
N THR A 21 -15.04 -1.90 -2.36
CA THR A 21 -15.01 -2.26 -3.79
C THR A 21 -13.65 -2.78 -4.27
N GLU A 22 -12.76 -3.19 -3.36
CA GLU A 22 -11.41 -3.69 -3.67
C GLU A 22 -10.57 -2.75 -4.56
N THR A 23 -10.80 -1.45 -4.44
CA THR A 23 -9.98 -0.41 -5.09
C THR A 23 -9.31 0.51 -4.06
N PRO A 24 -8.65 -0.05 -3.03
CA PRO A 24 -8.21 0.71 -1.87
C PRO A 24 -7.30 1.87 -2.27
N ARG A 25 -7.62 3.05 -1.74
CA ARG A 25 -6.77 4.25 -1.82
C ARG A 25 -5.90 4.35 -0.58
N ASN A 26 -4.79 5.08 -0.64
CA ASN A 26 -4.05 5.38 0.58
C ASN A 26 -4.77 6.49 1.34
N LEU A 27 -4.75 6.40 2.68
CA LEU A 27 -5.37 7.41 3.52
C LEU A 27 -4.76 8.81 3.30
N LYS A 28 -3.48 8.86 2.89
CA LYS A 28 -2.77 10.08 2.49
C LYS A 28 -3.29 10.67 1.17
N ASP A 29 -3.70 9.82 0.22
CA ASP A 29 -4.31 10.29 -1.03
C ASP A 29 -5.65 10.99 -0.73
N VAL A 30 -6.44 10.44 0.21
CA VAL A 30 -7.72 11.03 0.66
C VAL A 30 -7.50 12.32 1.44
N GLU A 31 -6.48 12.37 2.30
CA GLU A 31 -6.09 13.60 3.02
C GLU A 31 -5.78 14.74 2.05
N GLN A 32 -4.98 14.47 1.00
CA GLN A 32 -4.63 15.46 -0.01
C GLN A 32 -5.85 15.92 -0.81
N ALA A 33 -6.70 15.00 -1.25
CA ALA A 33 -7.88 15.32 -2.06
C ALA A 33 -8.98 16.06 -1.27
N ALA A 34 -9.18 15.69 0.00
CA ALA A 34 -10.23 16.29 0.83
C ALA A 34 -9.77 17.53 1.60
N ASN A 35 -8.46 17.81 1.66
CA ASN A 35 -7.85 18.82 2.54
C ASN A 35 -8.23 18.62 4.02
N ILE A 36 -8.19 17.37 4.49
CA ILE A 36 -8.53 16.98 5.87
C ILE A 36 -7.39 16.16 6.46
N LYS A 37 -6.95 16.51 7.66
CA LYS A 37 -5.86 15.81 8.35
C LYS A 37 -6.13 14.31 8.43
N ARG A 38 -5.13 13.50 8.08
CA ARG A 38 -5.18 12.03 8.11
C ARG A 38 -5.78 11.47 9.40
N LYS A 39 -5.42 12.07 10.54
CA LYS A 39 -5.87 11.64 11.87
C LYS A 39 -7.38 11.69 12.04
N ASP A 40 -8.03 12.69 11.43
CA ASP A 40 -9.46 12.92 11.58
C ASP A 40 -10.26 11.98 10.65
N ILE A 41 -9.75 11.75 9.42
CA ILE A 41 -10.28 10.73 8.51
C ILE A 41 -10.15 9.34 9.16
N ALA A 42 -8.98 8.99 9.70
CA ALA A 42 -8.74 7.71 10.36
C ALA A 42 -9.68 7.48 11.55
N ARG A 43 -9.94 8.54 12.34
CA ARG A 43 -10.86 8.48 13.48
C ARG A 43 -12.29 8.23 13.02
N CYS A 44 -12.77 8.97 12.01
CA CYS A 44 -14.12 8.81 11.48
C CYS A 44 -14.30 7.46 10.78
N TYR A 45 -13.27 6.98 10.08
CA TYR A 45 -13.28 5.68 9.44
C TYR A 45 -13.45 4.53 10.44
N ARG A 46 -12.66 4.52 11.54
CA ARG A 46 -12.80 3.49 12.59
C ARG A 46 -14.19 3.49 13.22
N LEU A 47 -14.79 4.67 13.35
CA LEU A 47 -16.16 4.78 13.83
C LEU A 47 -17.14 4.17 12.82
N LEU A 48 -17.07 4.54 11.54
CA LEU A 48 -17.96 3.99 10.50
C LEU A 48 -17.90 2.46 10.47
N VAL A 49 -16.69 1.90 10.49
CA VAL A 49 -16.50 0.45 10.52
C VAL A 49 -17.16 -0.19 11.74
N LYS A 50 -17.06 0.45 12.91
CA LYS A 50 -17.65 -0.06 14.15
C LYS A 50 -19.19 0.06 14.17
N GLU A 51 -19.72 1.23 13.84
CA GLU A 51 -21.16 1.52 13.97
C GLU A 51 -21.99 0.85 12.87
N LEU A 52 -21.40 0.59 11.71
CA LEU A 52 -22.07 -0.07 10.58
C LEU A 52 -21.67 -1.55 10.43
N ASP A 53 -20.91 -2.10 11.39
CA ASP A 53 -20.39 -3.48 11.37
C ASP A 53 -19.75 -3.89 10.03
N LEU A 54 -18.94 -3.00 9.45
CA LEU A 54 -18.38 -3.22 8.12
C LEU A 54 -17.22 -4.21 8.17
N LYS A 55 -17.28 -5.24 7.32
CA LYS A 55 -16.19 -6.21 7.14
C LYS A 55 -15.31 -5.80 5.97
N MET A 56 -14.23 -5.10 6.28
CA MET A 56 -13.33 -4.57 5.26
C MET A 56 -12.42 -5.67 4.70
N PRO A 57 -12.25 -5.78 3.37
CA PRO A 57 -11.34 -6.74 2.78
C PRO A 57 -9.89 -6.41 3.14
N VAL A 58 -9.07 -7.46 3.23
CA VAL A 58 -7.63 -7.34 3.42
C VAL A 58 -7.01 -6.91 2.10
N THR A 59 -6.27 -5.81 2.11
CA THR A 59 -5.62 -5.29 0.90
C THR A 59 -4.54 -6.26 0.41
N ASP A 60 -4.65 -6.69 -0.84
CA ASP A 60 -3.65 -7.54 -1.48
C ASP A 60 -2.41 -6.72 -1.89
N SER A 61 -1.22 -7.25 -1.56
CA SER A 61 0.07 -6.67 -1.96
C SER A 61 0.25 -6.66 -3.48
N ILE A 62 -0.37 -7.59 -4.21
CA ILE A 62 -0.29 -7.65 -5.68
C ILE A 62 -0.98 -6.44 -6.32
N GLN A 63 -2.15 -6.04 -5.82
CA GLN A 63 -2.86 -4.84 -6.29
C GLN A 63 -2.01 -3.57 -6.05
N CYS A 64 -1.28 -3.52 -4.94
CA CYS A 64 -0.36 -2.43 -4.63
C CYS A 64 0.78 -2.31 -5.66
N VAL A 65 1.32 -3.44 -6.14
CA VAL A 65 2.39 -3.45 -7.17
C VAL A 65 1.91 -2.76 -8.45
N ALA A 66 0.73 -3.14 -8.96
CA ALA A 66 0.19 -2.57 -10.18
C ALA A 66 0.05 -1.04 -10.09
N ARG A 67 -0.44 -0.56 -8.93
CA ARG A 67 -0.61 0.88 -8.66
C ARG A 67 0.72 1.62 -8.60
N ILE A 68 1.72 1.10 -7.87
CA ILE A 68 3.03 1.73 -7.76
C ILE A 68 3.71 1.75 -9.13
N ALA A 69 3.77 0.61 -9.80
CA ALA A 69 4.46 0.47 -11.08
C ALA A 69 3.88 1.36 -12.19
N SER A 70 2.57 1.62 -12.15
CA SER A 70 1.91 2.54 -13.08
C SER A 70 2.29 4.00 -12.85
N ARG A 71 2.58 4.40 -11.60
CA ARG A 71 3.00 5.78 -11.27
C ARG A 71 4.44 6.09 -11.71
N ILE A 72 5.34 5.11 -11.68
CA ILE A 72 6.78 5.30 -11.95
C ILE A 72 7.25 4.73 -13.29
N GLY A 73 6.33 4.19 -14.09
CA GLY A 73 6.63 3.72 -15.45
C GLY A 73 7.58 2.53 -15.49
N ILE A 74 7.31 1.49 -14.69
CA ILE A 74 8.12 0.25 -14.67
C ILE A 74 7.71 -0.70 -15.80
N ALA A 75 8.67 -1.44 -16.37
CA ALA A 75 8.41 -2.38 -17.44
C ALA A 75 7.62 -3.61 -16.96
N GLU A 76 6.81 -4.18 -17.85
CA GLU A 76 5.92 -5.29 -17.52
C GLU A 76 6.67 -6.53 -17.00
N LYS A 77 7.87 -6.79 -17.53
CA LYS A 77 8.76 -7.88 -17.06
C LYS A 77 9.07 -7.73 -15.55
N THR A 78 9.32 -6.52 -15.09
CA THR A 78 9.65 -6.20 -13.70
C THR A 78 8.44 -6.27 -12.80
N LYS A 79 7.27 -5.83 -13.27
CA LYS A 79 6.01 -6.02 -12.54
C LYS A 79 5.71 -7.50 -12.31
N ARG A 80 5.82 -8.34 -13.36
CA ARG A 80 5.61 -9.79 -13.23
C ARG A 80 6.59 -10.44 -12.26
N TYR A 81 7.85 -10.00 -12.26
CA TYR A 81 8.83 -10.51 -11.30
C TYR A 81 8.47 -10.12 -9.86
N ALA A 82 8.01 -8.88 -9.62
CA ALA A 82 7.57 -8.43 -8.31
C ALA A 82 6.39 -9.26 -7.78
N VAL A 83 5.43 -9.59 -8.65
CA VAL A 83 4.31 -10.48 -8.29
C VAL A 83 4.81 -11.88 -7.93
N LYS A 84 5.78 -12.44 -8.66
CA LYS A 84 6.39 -13.73 -8.31
C LYS A 84 7.08 -13.70 -6.96
N VAL A 85 7.82 -12.62 -6.66
CA VAL A 85 8.47 -12.40 -5.35
C VAL A 85 7.43 -12.38 -4.23
N LEU A 86 6.33 -11.64 -4.41
CA LEU A 86 5.27 -11.56 -3.41
C LEU A 86 4.58 -12.90 -3.16
N LYS A 87 4.31 -13.68 -4.22
CA LYS A 87 3.72 -15.02 -4.08
C LYS A 87 4.63 -15.95 -3.28
N LYS A 88 5.93 -16.00 -3.59
CA LYS A 88 6.89 -16.77 -2.80
C LYS A 88 6.99 -16.29 -1.36
N ALA A 89 6.96 -14.97 -1.14
CA ALA A 89 6.99 -14.41 0.21
C ALA A 89 5.74 -14.77 1.03
N GLN A 90 4.60 -14.96 0.37
CA GLN A 90 3.35 -15.43 0.98
C GLN A 90 3.41 -16.92 1.30
N GLU A 91 3.95 -17.75 0.39
CA GLU A 91 4.19 -19.18 0.59
C GLU A 91 5.15 -19.44 1.77
N ASN A 92 6.15 -18.59 1.96
CA ASN A 92 7.12 -18.69 3.06
C ASN A 92 6.65 -18.00 4.36
N GLU A 93 5.39 -17.55 4.45
CA GLU A 93 4.80 -16.84 5.61
C GLU A 93 5.52 -15.54 6.02
N VAL A 94 6.40 -15.00 5.17
CA VAL A 94 7.20 -13.79 5.42
C VAL A 94 6.33 -12.53 5.37
N SER A 95 5.15 -12.59 4.76
CA SER A 95 4.23 -11.47 4.58
C SER A 95 3.34 -11.19 5.79
N ALA A 96 3.24 -12.10 6.76
CA ALA A 96 2.31 -11.98 7.89
C ALA A 96 2.62 -10.75 8.78
N GLY A 97 1.58 -9.98 9.11
CA GLY A 97 1.68 -8.80 9.98
C GLY A 97 2.43 -7.59 9.38
N LYS A 98 2.86 -7.66 8.13
CA LYS A 98 3.55 -6.56 7.44
C LYS A 98 2.57 -5.74 6.62
N ASP A 99 2.81 -4.43 6.57
CA ASP A 99 2.04 -3.52 5.73
C ASP A 99 2.13 -3.93 4.23
N PRO A 100 0.99 -4.19 3.55
CA PRO A 100 0.98 -4.63 2.15
C PRO A 100 1.65 -3.64 1.19
N MET A 101 1.56 -2.34 1.50
CA MET A 101 2.14 -1.30 0.64
C MET A 101 3.67 -1.32 0.70
N GLY A 102 4.23 -1.38 1.90
CA GLY A 102 5.67 -1.50 2.10
C GLY A 102 6.23 -2.80 1.53
N LEU A 103 5.49 -3.90 1.62
CA LEU A 103 5.90 -5.19 1.04
C LEU A 103 5.91 -5.15 -0.49
N ALA A 104 4.85 -4.61 -1.10
CA ALA A 104 4.77 -4.40 -2.54
C ALA A 104 5.88 -3.48 -3.07
N ALA A 105 6.15 -2.37 -2.38
CA ALA A 105 7.23 -1.45 -2.72
C ALA A 105 8.61 -2.12 -2.67
N ALA A 106 8.86 -2.95 -1.64
CA ALA A 106 10.12 -3.67 -1.51
C ALA A 106 10.30 -4.78 -2.56
N ALA A 107 9.23 -5.53 -2.86
CA ALA A 107 9.25 -6.53 -3.93
C ALA A 107 9.49 -5.88 -5.31
N LEU A 108 8.90 -4.71 -5.54
CA LEU A 108 9.10 -3.96 -6.77
C LEU A 108 10.54 -3.44 -6.88
N TYR A 109 11.09 -2.88 -5.80
CA TYR A 109 12.50 -2.46 -5.78
C TYR A 109 13.46 -3.62 -6.03
N LEU A 110 13.25 -4.77 -5.37
CA LEU A 110 14.02 -5.99 -5.62
C LEU A 110 13.97 -6.41 -7.10
N SER A 111 12.80 -6.26 -7.72
CA SER A 111 12.59 -6.58 -9.13
C SER A 111 13.32 -5.60 -10.05
N CYS A 112 13.33 -4.30 -9.73
CA CYS A 112 14.09 -3.30 -10.48
C CYS A 112 15.58 -3.62 -10.45
N VAL A 113 16.14 -3.91 -9.27
CA VAL A 113 17.54 -4.31 -9.10
C VAL A 113 17.86 -5.58 -9.92
N LYS A 114 16.97 -6.58 -9.91
CA LYS A 114 17.18 -7.84 -10.65
C LYS A 114 17.15 -7.65 -12.16
N ASN A 115 16.29 -6.77 -12.67
CA ASN A 115 16.11 -6.56 -14.10
C ASN A 115 16.91 -5.39 -14.68
N GLY A 116 17.69 -4.69 -13.85
CA GLY A 116 18.48 -3.52 -14.27
C GLY A 116 17.62 -2.30 -14.60
N GLU A 117 16.45 -2.13 -13.97
CA GLU A 117 15.68 -0.89 -14.11
C GLU A 117 16.24 0.19 -13.19
N ASP A 118 16.51 1.36 -13.77
CA ASP A 118 17.04 2.52 -13.06
C ASP A 118 15.92 3.23 -12.28
N LYS A 119 15.58 2.67 -11.11
CA LYS A 119 14.63 3.23 -10.15
C LYS A 119 15.22 3.21 -8.75
N THR A 120 15.25 4.37 -8.11
CA THR A 120 15.77 4.50 -6.76
C THR A 120 14.74 4.07 -5.71
N GLN A 121 15.19 3.79 -4.47
CA GLN A 121 14.28 3.56 -3.35
C GLN A 121 13.38 4.77 -3.10
N ARG A 122 13.88 5.99 -3.36
CA ARG A 122 13.13 7.23 -3.22
C ARG A 122 11.96 7.29 -4.19
N ASP A 123 12.18 6.99 -5.47
CA ASP A 123 11.13 7.04 -6.50
C ASP A 123 9.98 6.08 -6.16
N ILE A 124 10.33 4.88 -5.68
CA ILE A 124 9.35 3.87 -5.27
C ILE A 124 8.65 4.29 -3.97
N ALA A 125 9.39 4.86 -3.01
CA ALA A 125 8.84 5.32 -1.73
C ALA A 125 7.79 6.43 -1.94
N GLU A 126 8.09 7.40 -2.79
CA GLU A 126 7.17 8.48 -3.16
C GLU A 126 5.91 7.92 -3.83
N ALA A 127 6.05 7.04 -4.82
CA ALA A 127 4.91 6.44 -5.51
C ALA A 127 4.03 5.56 -4.61
N ALA A 128 4.66 4.86 -3.66
CA ALA A 128 3.99 4.01 -2.68
C ALA A 128 3.43 4.80 -1.48
N ASN A 129 3.81 6.07 -1.30
CA ASN A 129 3.52 6.86 -0.09
C ASN A 129 4.05 6.21 1.21
N VAL A 130 5.24 5.61 1.14
CA VAL A 130 5.97 5.04 2.30
C VAL A 130 7.32 5.72 2.47
N THR A 131 8.08 5.38 3.51
CA THR A 131 9.45 5.90 3.69
C THR A 131 10.47 4.98 3.04
N GLU A 132 11.61 5.54 2.60
CA GLU A 132 12.73 4.74 2.08
C GLU A 132 13.21 3.69 3.09
N VAL A 133 13.23 4.03 4.38
CA VAL A 133 13.60 3.11 5.46
C VAL A 133 12.65 1.91 5.53
N THR A 134 11.36 2.12 5.26
CA THR A 134 10.37 1.03 5.18
C THR A 134 10.74 0.08 4.04
N ILE A 135 11.04 0.61 2.85
CA ILE A 135 11.46 -0.21 1.70
C ILE A 135 12.73 -0.97 2.03
N ARG A 136 13.74 -0.30 2.59
CA ARG A 136 15.04 -0.90 2.93
C ARG A 136 14.93 -2.07 3.90
N ASN A 137 14.15 -1.91 4.98
CA ASN A 137 13.97 -2.95 5.98
C ASN A 137 13.19 -4.15 5.41
N ARG A 138 12.17 -3.89 4.58
CA ARG A 138 11.38 -4.94 3.94
C ARG A 138 12.15 -5.66 2.84
N TYR A 139 12.99 -4.94 2.09
CA TYR A 139 13.88 -5.50 1.09
C TYR A 139 14.87 -6.50 1.69
N LYS A 140 15.51 -6.14 2.82
CA LYS A 140 16.42 -7.06 3.54
C LYS A 140 15.71 -8.34 3.94
N GLY A 141 14.55 -8.24 4.58
CA GLY A 141 13.78 -9.41 4.97
C GLY A 141 13.31 -10.27 3.79
N LEU A 142 12.90 -9.66 2.68
CA LEU A 142 12.56 -10.41 1.47
C LEU A 142 13.77 -11.13 0.88
N LYS A 143 14.93 -10.46 0.83
CA LYS A 143 16.16 -11.02 0.29
C LYS A 143 16.64 -12.23 1.10
N GLU A 144 16.66 -12.10 2.42
CA GLU A 144 17.05 -13.16 3.36
C GLU A 144 16.12 -14.37 3.26
N SER A 145 14.79 -14.17 3.24
CA SER A 145 13.83 -15.26 3.24
C SER A 145 13.61 -15.94 1.88
N LEU A 146 14.14 -15.37 0.80
CA LEU A 146 14.01 -15.91 -0.55
C LEU A 146 15.35 -16.42 -1.10
N GLU A 147 16.43 -16.37 -0.31
CA GLU A 147 17.80 -16.71 -0.73
C GLU A 147 18.24 -15.99 -2.02
N LEU A 148 17.81 -14.73 -2.18
CA LEU A 148 18.07 -13.90 -3.37
C LEU A 148 19.23 -12.91 -3.18
#